data_AF-A0A2N1S0N8-F1
#
_entry.id   AF-A0A2N1S0N8-F1
#
_cell.length_a   1.000
_cell.length_b   1.000
_cell.length_c   1.000
_cell.angle_alpha   90.00
_cell.angle_beta   90.00
_cell.angle_gamma   90.00
#
_symmetry.space_group_name_H-M   'P 1'
#
loop_
_entity.id
_entity.type
_entity.pdbx_description
1 polymer ?
#
loop_
_entity_poly.entity_id
_entity_poly.type
_entity_poly.pdbx_seq_one_letter_code
_entity_poly.pdbx_strand_id
1 'polypeptide(L)' 'MALKKNSTVAENEDSISALKAKQLFKHDSRPKKENKVLTTFSIEPSFKRELEEMFSGMGLGWAAGIRFALKEFSKKYSE' A
#
# COMPACT_ATOMS: atom_id res chain seq x y z
N MET A 1 -39.88 2.97 7.61
CA MET A 1 -40.00 2.62 9.03
C MET A 1 -38.60 2.39 9.59
N ALA A 2 -38.19 3.16 10.59
CA ALA A 2 -36.92 2.98 11.29
C ALA A 2 -37.04 1.78 12.23
N LEU A 3 -36.17 0.78 12.07
CA LEU A 3 -36.09 -0.34 13.00
C LEU A 3 -35.15 0.02 14.15
N LYS A 4 -35.81 0.22 15.29
CA LYS A 4 -35.34 0.51 16.64
C LYS A 4 -34.24 -0.46 17.08
N LYS A 5 -33.11 0.08 17.59
CA LYS A 5 -32.09 -0.69 18.31
C LYS A 5 -32.65 -1.13 19.66
N ASN A 6 -32.62 -2.44 19.94
CA ASN A 6 -32.69 -2.96 21.30
C ASN A 6 -31.28 -3.41 21.72
N SER A 7 -30.80 -2.84 22.82
CA SER A 7 -29.61 -3.24 23.57
C SER A 7 -30.10 -3.74 24.92
N THR A 8 -29.75 -4.98 25.27
CA THR A 8 -29.37 -5.48 26.62
C THR A 8 -29.26 -7.02 26.52
N VAL A 9 -28.06 -7.56 26.30
CA VAL A 9 -27.12 -8.11 27.31
C VAL A 9 -27.67 -9.35 28.04
N ALA A 10 -27.13 -10.53 27.69
CA ALA A 10 -26.51 -11.47 28.64
C ALA A 10 -25.96 -12.71 27.89
N GLU A 11 -24.65 -12.91 28.04
CA GLU A 11 -23.99 -14.21 28.29
C GLU A 11 -24.10 -15.29 27.21
N ASN A 12 -23.04 -15.42 26.40
CA ASN A 12 -22.38 -16.70 26.21
C ASN A 12 -20.96 -16.50 25.66
N GLU A 13 -20.01 -16.80 26.55
CA GLU A 13 -18.68 -17.33 26.28
C GLU A 13 -17.65 -16.43 25.59
N ASP A 14 -16.80 -15.83 26.44
CA ASP A 14 -15.41 -15.45 26.11
C ASP A 14 -14.60 -16.71 25.75
N SER A 15 -14.91 -17.36 24.63
CA SER A 15 -14.06 -18.42 24.11
C SER A 15 -12.69 -17.83 23.76
N ILE A 16 -11.63 -18.46 24.25
CA ILE A 16 -10.22 -18.12 23.94
C ILE A 16 -10.00 -18.03 22.42
N SER A 17 -10.74 -18.82 21.64
CA SER A 17 -10.77 -18.81 20.17
C SER A 17 -11.32 -17.49 19.60
N ALA A 18 -12.41 -16.96 20.14
CA ALA A 18 -13.00 -15.69 19.71
C ALA A 18 -12.10 -14.49 20.07
N LEU A 19 -11.40 -14.56 21.22
CA LEU A 19 -10.40 -13.57 21.62
C LEU A 19 -9.15 -13.64 20.73
N LYS A 20 -8.64 -14.84 20.42
CA LYS A 20 -7.52 -15.05 19.48
C LYS A 20 -7.85 -14.57 18.07
N ALA A 21 -9.04 -14.87 17.56
CA ALA A 21 -9.47 -14.43 16.23
C ALA A 21 -9.50 -12.90 16.14
N LYS A 22 -10.07 -12.22 17.14
CA LYS A 22 -10.07 -10.75 17.20
C LYS A 22 -8.67 -10.14 17.31
N GLN A 23 -7.69 -10.84 17.89
CA GLN A 23 -6.29 -10.39 17.94
C GLN A 23 -5.57 -10.58 16.60
N LEU A 24 -5.82 -11.68 15.88
CA LEU A 24 -5.27 -11.94 14.55
C LEU A 24 -5.66 -10.85 13.53
N PHE A 25 -6.93 -10.39 13.54
CA PHE A 25 -7.39 -9.33 12.64
C PHE A 25 -7.04 -7.89 13.10
N LYS A 26 -6.54 -7.72 14.32
CA LYS A 26 -6.09 -6.40 14.84
C LYS A 26 -4.67 -6.04 14.41
N HIS A 27 -3.87 -7.01 13.96
CA HIS A 27 -2.45 -6.78 13.67
C HIS A 27 -2.20 -6.06 12.34
N ASP A 28 -3.16 -6.06 11.40
CA ASP A 28 -2.96 -5.50 10.05
C ASP A 28 -3.88 -4.34 9.66
N SER A 29 -4.67 -3.81 10.59
CA SER A 29 -5.66 -2.75 10.27
C SER A 29 -5.10 -1.33 10.37
N ARG A 30 -3.81 -1.16 10.70
CA ARG A 30 -3.17 0.16 10.55
C ARG A 30 -2.53 0.19 9.16
N PRO A 31 -3.02 1.01 8.22
CA PRO A 31 -2.23 1.28 7.02
C PRO A 31 -0.89 1.81 7.51
N LYS A 32 0.19 1.03 7.29
CA LYS A 32 1.54 1.54 7.46
C LYS A 32 1.58 2.80 6.62
N LYS A 33 1.67 3.97 7.28
CA LYS A 33 1.86 5.24 6.59
C LYS A 33 3.22 5.11 5.91
N GLU A 34 3.22 4.68 4.65
CA GLU A 34 4.41 4.77 3.82
C GLU A 34 4.81 6.24 3.80
N ASN A 35 6.06 6.53 4.16
CA ASN A 35 6.63 7.86 4.04
C ASN A 35 6.80 8.16 2.55
N LYS A 36 5.72 8.64 1.92
CA LYS A 36 5.71 9.09 0.53
C LYS A 36 6.41 10.44 0.46
N VAL A 37 7.70 10.42 0.12
CA VAL A 37 8.44 11.63 -0.22
C VAL A 37 8.12 12.01 -1.66
N LEU A 38 7.62 13.24 -1.86
CA LEU A 38 7.46 13.81 -3.19
C LEU A 38 8.82 14.38 -3.62
N THR A 39 9.41 13.78 -4.64
CA THR A 39 10.69 14.22 -5.21
C THR A 39 10.46 14.77 -6.61
N THR A 40 10.97 15.96 -6.88
CA THR A 40 10.95 16.60 -8.20
C THR A 40 12.35 16.63 -8.79
N PHE A 41 12.48 16.36 -10.09
CA PHE A 41 13.75 16.42 -10.80
C PHE A 41 13.52 16.89 -12.24
N SER A 42 14.52 17.53 -12.83
CA SER A 42 14.47 17.99 -14.22
C SER A 42 15.02 16.92 -15.13
N ILE A 43 14.31 16.64 -16.22
CA ILE A 43 14.76 15.75 -17.29
C ILE A 43 14.43 16.33 -18.66
N GLU A 44 15.12 15.83 -19.67
CA GLU A 44 14.85 16.17 -21.05
C GLU A 44 13.46 15.66 -21.48
N PRO A 45 12.68 16.45 -22.25
CA PRO A 45 11.36 16.03 -22.71
C PRO A 45 11.35 14.80 -23.64
N SER A 46 12.41 14.59 -24.41
CA SER A 46 12.65 13.40 -25.24
C SER A 46 12.78 12.15 -24.36
N PHE A 47 13.70 12.23 -23.40
CA PHE A 47 13.98 11.16 -22.45
C PHE A 47 12.77 10.75 -21.61
N LYS A 48 11.93 11.73 -21.22
CA LYS A 48 10.67 11.43 -20.54
C LYS A 48 9.77 10.50 -21.37
N ARG A 49 9.59 10.79 -22.66
CA ARG A 49 8.69 10.01 -23.54
C ARG A 49 9.19 8.60 -23.73
N GLU A 50 10.49 8.43 -23.96
CA GLU A 50 11.12 7.11 -24.12
C GLU A 50 10.93 6.26 -22.86
N LEU A 51 11.10 6.84 -21.68
CA LEU A 51 10.84 6.15 -20.41
C LEU A 51 9.35 5.82 -20.23
N GLU A 52 8.43 6.75 -20.54
CA GLU A 52 6.99 6.48 -20.48
C GLU A 52 6.59 5.32 -21.39
N GLU A 53 7.13 5.25 -22.61
CA GLU A 53 6.87 4.17 -23.56
C GLU A 53 7.44 2.84 -23.07
N MET A 54 8.69 2.83 -22.58
CA MET A 54 9.31 1.64 -22.00
C MET A 54 8.52 1.11 -20.80
N PHE A 55 8.13 1.98 -19.86
CA PHE A 55 7.34 1.58 -18.69
C PHE A 55 5.94 1.10 -19.08
N SER A 56 5.32 1.71 -20.08
CA SER A 56 4.02 1.28 -20.61
C SER A 56 4.08 -0.12 -21.23
N GLY A 57 5.17 -0.44 -21.94
CA GLY A 57 5.43 -1.79 -22.45
C GLY A 57 5.56 -2.85 -21.36
N MET A 58 5.96 -2.45 -20.15
CA MET A 58 6.01 -3.32 -18.96
C MET A 58 4.71 -3.32 -18.13
N GLY A 59 3.70 -2.56 -18.54
CA GLY A 59 2.46 -2.38 -17.78
C GLY A 59 2.60 -1.51 -16.52
N LEU A 60 3.67 -0.71 -16.43
CA LEU A 60 3.96 0.17 -15.30
C LEU A 60 3.59 1.62 -15.64
N GLY A 61 2.87 2.29 -14.74
CA GLY A 61 2.66 3.74 -14.85
C GLY A 61 3.95 4.52 -14.53
N TRP A 62 4.04 5.78 -14.97
CA TRP A 62 5.23 6.64 -14.81
C TRP A 62 5.86 6.58 -13.41
N ALA A 63 5.08 6.84 -12.36
CA ALA A 63 5.58 6.84 -10.98
C ALA A 63 6.07 5.45 -10.52
N ALA A 64 5.44 4.37 -10.99
CA ALA A 64 5.86 3.01 -10.66
C ALA A 64 7.14 2.62 -11.41
N GLY A 65 7.24 3.00 -12.69
CA GLY A 65 8.43 2.79 -13.52
C GLY A 65 9.67 3.49 -12.96
N ILE A 66 9.54 4.75 -12.55
CA ILE A 66 10.66 5.49 -11.93
C ILE A 66 11.11 4.81 -10.62
N ARG A 67 10.17 4.38 -9.77
CA ARG A 67 10.52 3.67 -8.52
C ARG A 67 11.22 2.34 -8.79
N PHE A 68 10.75 1.59 -9.79
CA PHE A 68 11.35 0.34 -10.21
C PHE A 68 12.79 0.56 -10.70
N ALA A 69 12.97 1.53 -11.61
CA ALA A 69 14.29 1.87 -12.14
C ALA A 69 15.26 2.31 -11.05
N LEU A 70 14.83 3.18 -10.12
CA LEU A 70 15.66 3.62 -8.99
C LEU A 70 16.03 2.46 -8.05
N LYS A 71 15.10 1.53 -7.80
CA LYS A 71 15.36 0.35 -6.97
C LYS A 71 16.36 -0.59 -7.62
N GLU A 72 16.23 -0.86 -8.92
CA GLU A 72 17.18 -1.69 -9.67
C GLU A 72 18.54 -1.01 -9.80
N PHE A 73 18.57 0.31 -10.02
CA PHE A 73 19.79 1.10 -10.03
C PHE A 73 20.51 1.01 -8.69
N SER A 74 19.81 1.28 -7.59
CA SER A 74 20.39 1.16 -6.25
C SER A 74 20.92 -0.25 -5.99
N LYS A 75 20.17 -1.29 -6.34
CA LYS A 75 20.63 -2.68 -6.19
C LYS A 75 21.92 -2.99 -6.98
N LYS A 76 22.06 -2.40 -8.18
CA LYS A 76 23.21 -2.65 -9.07
C LYS A 76 24.47 -1.88 -8.68
N TYR A 77 24.33 -0.70 -8.08
CA TYR A 77 25.43 0.23 -7.79
C TYR A 77 25.66 0.50 -6.30
N SER A 78 24.96 -0.21 -5.41
CA SER A 78 25.14 -0.11 -3.96
C SER A 78 26.24 -1.04 -3.44
N GLU A 79 27.38 -1.09 -4.13
CA GLU A 79 28.65 -1.53 -3.51
C GLU A 79 29.03 -0.60 -2.35
#